data_AF-A0A964XP26-F1
#
_entry.id   AF-A0A964XP26-F1
#
_cell.length_a   1.000
_cell.length_b   1.000
_cell.length_c   1.000
_cell.angle_alpha   90.00
_cell.angle_beta   90.00
_cell.angle_gamma   90.00
#
_symmetry.space_group_name_H-M   'P 1'
#
loop_
_entity.id
_entity.type
_entity.pdbx_description
1 polymer ?
#
loop_
_entity_poly.entity_id
_entity_poly.type
_entity_poly.pdbx_seq_one_letter_code
_entity_poly.pdbx_strand_id
1 'polypeptide(L)'
;MSTVTTSGTWTGIAPSPDNVSGINTANATWGVPDGQGKSGYVFSGGTKEVKADGTEFTLGTFTHQNYPVYSGANNQFDVDLSVVVRFEEDDSDRTFTFRFHHFETPNDGPT
;
A
#
# COMPACT_ATOMS: atom_id res chain seq x y z
N MET A 1 -8.85 16.09 21.99
CA MET A 1 -7.99 15.19 21.19
C MET A 1 -8.62 13.82 21.27
N SER A 2 -8.55 13.07 20.19
CA SER A 2 -9.03 11.71 20.10
C SER A 2 -7.86 10.79 19.79
N THR A 3 -7.74 9.66 20.49
CA THR A 3 -6.81 8.60 20.14
C THR A 3 -7.39 7.84 18.96
N VAL A 4 -6.61 7.78 17.89
CA VAL A 4 -6.98 7.04 16.67
C VAL A 4 -5.90 6.02 16.35
N THR A 5 -6.32 4.80 16.06
CA THR A 5 -5.44 3.72 15.57
C THR A 5 -5.76 3.46 14.10
N THR A 6 -4.75 3.52 13.25
CA THR A 6 -4.89 3.21 11.83
C THR A 6 -4.22 1.90 11.45
N SER A 7 -4.83 1.18 10.51
CA SER A 7 -4.24 -0.01 9.89
C SER A 7 -4.64 -0.06 8.43
N GLY A 8 -3.89 -0.78 7.60
CA GLY A 8 -4.20 -0.90 6.19
C GLY A 8 -3.86 -2.26 5.62
N THR A 9 -4.66 -2.65 4.62
CA THR A 9 -4.62 -3.95 3.98
C THR A 9 -4.73 -3.78 2.47
N TRP A 10 -3.79 -4.34 1.73
CA TRP A 10 -3.85 -4.39 0.27
C TRP A 10 -4.89 -5.44 -0.16
N THR A 11 -5.98 -5.02 -0.78
CA THR A 11 -7.15 -5.87 -1.05
C THR A 11 -7.15 -6.50 -2.44
N GLY A 12 -6.36 -5.99 -3.38
CA GLY A 12 -6.31 -6.54 -4.73
C GLY A 12 -5.29 -5.87 -5.64
N ILE A 13 -4.93 -6.59 -6.70
CA ILE A 13 -4.13 -6.08 -7.81
C ILE A 13 -4.78 -6.51 -9.13
N ALA A 14 -4.98 -5.57 -10.06
CA ALA A 14 -5.60 -5.85 -11.35
C ALA A 14 -5.11 -4.91 -12.48
N PRO A 15 -4.80 -5.42 -13.69
CA PRO A 15 -4.57 -6.84 -13.98
C PRO A 15 -3.42 -7.41 -13.13
N SER A 16 -3.39 -8.72 -12.91
CA SER A 16 -2.34 -9.33 -12.07
C SER A 16 -0.98 -9.27 -12.79
N PRO A 17 0.06 -8.62 -12.23
CA PRO A 17 1.43 -8.85 -12.64
C PRO A 17 1.89 -10.25 -12.22
N ASP A 18 3.10 -10.61 -12.62
CA ASP A 18 3.67 -11.91 -12.28
C ASP A 18 3.91 -12.05 -10.78
N ASN A 19 3.72 -13.26 -10.26
CA ASN A 19 4.15 -13.65 -8.91
C ASN A 19 3.62 -12.73 -7.78
N VAL A 20 2.36 -12.30 -7.86
CA VAL A 20 1.70 -11.53 -6.80
C VAL A 20 1.65 -12.32 -5.48
N SER A 21 1.97 -11.67 -4.37
CA SER A 21 1.84 -12.23 -3.02
C SER A 21 1.52 -11.15 -1.98
N GLY A 22 0.96 -11.54 -0.83
CA GLY A 22 0.71 -10.63 0.29
C GLY A 22 -0.61 -9.83 0.23
N ILE A 23 -1.49 -10.13 -0.72
CA ILE A 23 -2.88 -9.64 -0.71
C ILE A 23 -3.55 -10.06 0.61
N ASN A 24 -4.40 -9.17 1.12
CA ASN A 24 -5.01 -9.22 2.46
C ASN A 24 -4.02 -9.06 3.61
N THR A 25 -2.86 -8.44 3.35
CA THR A 25 -1.90 -8.04 4.39
C THR A 25 -1.48 -6.58 4.23
N ALA A 26 -0.67 -6.07 5.16
CA ALA A 26 -0.08 -4.73 5.08
C ALA A 26 1.00 -4.59 3.99
N ASN A 27 1.39 -5.68 3.32
CA ASN A 27 2.42 -5.70 2.28
C ASN A 27 1.95 -6.51 1.06
N ALA A 28 1.81 -5.87 -0.10
CA ALA A 28 1.59 -6.54 -1.38
C ALA A 28 2.84 -6.46 -2.24
N THR A 29 3.25 -7.59 -2.81
CA THR A 29 4.47 -7.72 -3.63
C THR A 29 4.15 -8.36 -4.97
N TRP A 30 4.98 -8.08 -5.97
CA TRP A 30 4.87 -8.60 -7.34
C TRP A 30 6.25 -8.74 -7.99
N GLY A 31 6.24 -9.36 -9.17
CA GLY A 31 7.40 -9.55 -10.02
C GLY A 31 8.21 -10.79 -9.66
N VAL A 32 9.00 -11.25 -10.64
CA VAL A 32 10.04 -12.26 -10.44
C VAL A 32 11.35 -11.51 -10.18
N PRO A 33 11.97 -11.64 -8.99
CA PRO A 33 13.17 -10.88 -8.64
C PRO A 33 14.34 -11.09 -9.61
N ASP A 34 15.05 -10.01 -9.94
CA ASP A 34 16.36 -10.04 -10.60
C ASP A 34 17.45 -9.70 -9.58
N GLY A 35 17.77 -10.69 -8.73
CA GLY A 35 18.87 -10.64 -7.76
C GLY A 35 18.53 -10.09 -6.36
N GLN A 36 17.70 -9.06 -6.22
CA GLN A 36 17.46 -8.42 -4.91
C GLN A 36 16.18 -8.90 -4.21
N GLY A 37 15.01 -8.66 -4.80
CA GLY A 37 13.73 -8.91 -4.16
C GLY A 37 12.57 -8.61 -5.09
N LYS A 38 11.35 -8.78 -4.58
CA LYS A 38 10.13 -8.40 -5.27
C LYS A 38 9.86 -6.91 -5.07
N SER A 39 9.43 -6.22 -6.11
CA SER A 39 8.78 -4.90 -5.95
C SER A 39 7.49 -5.04 -5.16
N GLY A 40 7.04 -3.96 -4.53
CA GLY A 40 5.85 -4.00 -3.71
C GLY A 40 5.49 -2.70 -3.01
N TYR A 41 4.32 -2.71 -2.39
CA TYR A 41 3.83 -1.64 -1.53
C TYR A 41 3.63 -2.13 -0.10
N VAL A 42 4.05 -1.29 0.85
CA VAL A 42 3.83 -1.49 2.28
C VAL A 42 3.03 -0.32 2.82
N PHE A 43 1.97 -0.61 3.57
CA PHE A 43 1.28 0.40 4.36
C PHE A 43 1.54 0.16 5.85
N SER A 44 1.99 1.18 6.55
CA SER A 44 2.20 1.14 8.00
C SER A 44 1.33 2.20 8.65
N GLY A 45 0.27 1.74 9.32
CA GLY A 45 -0.54 2.58 10.19
C GLY A 45 0.11 2.80 11.56
N GLY A 46 -0.65 3.34 12.50
CA GLY A 46 -0.21 3.51 13.88
C GLY A 46 -1.22 4.27 14.73
N THR A 47 -0.90 4.44 16.00
CA THR A 47 -1.73 5.17 16.96
C THR A 47 -1.25 6.61 17.09
N LYS A 48 -2.18 7.58 17.08
CA LYS A 48 -1.88 9.00 17.31
C LYS A 48 -3.07 9.75 17.87
N GLU A 49 -2.76 10.90 18.47
CA GLU A 49 -3.75 11.87 18.90
C GLU A 49 -4.15 12.78 17.74
N VAL A 50 -5.44 12.91 17.46
CA VAL A 50 -5.99 13.77 16.42
C VAL A 50 -6.99 14.78 17.00
N LYS A 51 -7.23 15.87 16.27
CA LYS A 51 -8.33 16.78 16.55
C LYS A 51 -9.46 16.49 15.57
N ALA A 52 -10.66 16.21 16.07
CA ALA A 52 -11.87 16.11 15.26
C ALA A 52 -12.45 17.50 14.94
N ASP A 53 -11.59 18.45 14.53
CA ASP A 53 -11.95 19.85 14.23
C ASP A 53 -11.85 20.17 12.73
N GLY A 54 -11.69 19.15 11.89
CA GLY A 54 -11.50 19.29 10.44
C GLY A 54 -10.04 19.49 10.03
N THR A 55 -9.11 19.58 10.98
CA THR A 55 -7.67 19.58 10.65
C THR A 55 -7.26 18.23 10.06
N GLU A 56 -6.46 18.26 9.00
CA GLU A 56 -5.91 17.06 8.39
C GLU A 56 -4.96 16.33 9.35
N PHE A 57 -4.93 15.00 9.24
CA PHE A 57 -3.95 14.17 9.93
C PHE A 57 -3.48 13.04 9.02
N THR A 58 -2.24 12.59 9.24
CA THR A 58 -1.66 11.50 8.45
C THR A 58 -2.30 10.16 8.84
N LEU A 59 -2.78 9.40 7.86
CA LEU A 59 -3.31 8.05 8.11
C LEU A 59 -2.20 7.03 8.40
N GLY A 60 -1.06 7.13 7.74
CA GLY A 60 0.05 6.20 7.90
C GLY A 60 1.14 6.49 6.89
N THR A 61 2.09 5.56 6.78
CA THR A 61 3.19 5.61 5.82
C THR A 61 2.93 4.60 4.71
N PHE A 62 2.85 5.09 3.48
CA PHE A 62 2.92 4.26 2.28
C PHE A 62 4.37 4.19 1.80
N THR A 63 4.92 2.99 1.64
CA THR A 63 6.27 2.75 1.14
C THR A 63 6.21 2.01 -0.18
N HIS A 64 6.83 2.58 -1.21
CA HIS A 64 7.07 1.90 -2.48
C HIS A 64 8.47 1.25 -2.44
N GLN A 65 8.49 -0.08 -2.48
CA GLN A 65 9.69 -0.89 -2.62
C GLN A 65 9.90 -1.17 -4.11
N ASN A 66 10.85 -0.47 -4.72
CA ASN A 66 11.20 -0.65 -6.13
C ASN A 66 12.48 -1.50 -6.21
N TYR A 67 12.36 -2.73 -6.71
CA TYR A 67 13.47 -3.64 -6.93
C TYR A 67 13.48 -4.09 -8.40
N PRO A 68 14.66 -4.41 -8.96
CA PRO A 68 14.72 -5.03 -10.28
C PRO A 68 13.93 -6.35 -10.31
N VAL A 69 12.95 -6.42 -11.21
CA VAL A 69 12.16 -7.61 -11.51
C VAL A 69 12.20 -7.88 -13.01
N TYR A 70 12.11 -9.14 -13.41
CA TYR A 70 11.97 -9.48 -14.83
C TYR A 70 10.67 -8.91 -15.39
N SER A 71 10.73 -8.37 -16.62
CA SER A 71 9.56 -7.85 -17.30
C SER A 71 8.52 -8.95 -17.49
N GLY A 72 7.34 -8.76 -16.89
CA GLY A 72 6.19 -9.64 -17.05
C GLY A 72 5.24 -9.18 -18.15
N ALA A 73 4.12 -9.89 -18.30
CA ALA A 73 3.08 -9.56 -19.28
C ALA A 73 2.31 -8.27 -18.95
N ASN A 74 2.19 -7.93 -17.66
CA ASN A 74 1.51 -6.73 -17.18
C ASN A 74 2.49 -5.88 -16.37
N ASN A 75 2.95 -4.76 -16.93
CA ASN A 75 3.78 -3.78 -16.24
C ASN A 75 3.00 -2.54 -15.77
N GLN A 76 1.73 -2.42 -16.14
CA GLN A 76 0.81 -1.41 -15.63
C GLN A 76 -0.40 -2.09 -15.00
N PHE A 77 -0.72 -1.70 -13.76
CA PHE A 77 -1.81 -2.28 -12.99
C PHE A 77 -2.23 -1.38 -11.85
N ASP A 78 -3.43 -1.62 -11.31
CA ASP A 78 -3.94 -0.94 -10.13
C ASP A 78 -3.75 -1.82 -8.88
N VAL A 79 -3.43 -1.19 -7.75
CA VAL A 79 -3.31 -1.81 -6.43
C VAL A 79 -4.29 -1.14 -5.47
N ASP A 80 -5.20 -1.91 -4.89
CA ASP A 80 -6.25 -1.42 -4.00
C ASP A 80 -5.84 -1.56 -2.52
N LEU A 81 -6.02 -0.50 -1.74
CA LEU A 81 -5.77 -0.42 -0.31
C LEU A 81 -7.06 -0.12 0.45
N SER A 82 -7.34 -0.89 1.50
CA SER A 82 -8.35 -0.56 2.51
C SER A 82 -7.65 -0.10 3.78
N VAL A 83 -7.95 1.11 4.27
CA VAL A 83 -7.44 1.67 5.52
C VAL A 83 -8.57 1.76 6.52
N VAL A 84 -8.39 1.11 7.67
CA VAL A 84 -9.30 1.22 8.82
C VAL A 84 -8.74 2.25 9.79
N VAL A 85 -9.58 3.20 10.17
CA VAL A 85 -9.33 4.23 11.16
C VAL A 85 -10.27 3.97 12.34
N ARG A 86 -9.72 3.51 13.45
CA ARG A 86 -10.45 3.21 14.68
C ARG A 86 -10.34 4.39 15.63
N PHE A 87 -11.47 4.94 16.04
CA PHE A 87 -11.57 5.95 17.09
C PHE A 87 -11.76 5.24 18.43
N GLU A 88 -10.82 5.40 19.35
CA GLU A 88 -10.86 4.66 20.62
C GLU A 88 -11.93 5.20 21.58
N GLU A 89 -12.39 6.46 21.41
CA GLU A 89 -13.40 7.04 22.29
C GLU A 89 -14.78 6.39 22.16
N ASP A 90 -15.14 5.94 20.96
CA ASP A 90 -16.45 5.39 20.66
C ASP A 90 -16.40 3.96 20.09
N ASP A 91 -15.22 3.34 20.10
CA ASP A 91 -14.98 1.99 19.58
C ASP A 91 -15.50 1.83 18.14
N SER A 92 -15.39 2.90 17.33
CA SER A 92 -15.94 2.93 15.98
C SER A 92 -14.86 2.93 14.90
N ASP A 93 -15.10 2.11 13.88
CA ASP A 93 -14.25 2.03 12.70
C ASP A 93 -14.81 2.91 11.57
N ARG A 94 -13.89 3.53 10.84
CA ARG A 94 -14.13 4.19 9.56
C ARG A 94 -13.18 3.57 8.53
N THR A 95 -13.75 3.06 7.45
CA THR A 95 -12.97 2.43 6.37
C THR A 95 -12.88 3.37 5.18
N PHE A 96 -11.66 3.54 4.67
CA PHE A 96 -11.35 4.31 3.48
C PHE A 96 -10.68 3.40 2.46
N THR A 97 -11.05 3.52 1.20
CA THR A 97 -10.43 2.76 0.12
C THR A 97 -9.65 3.69 -0.80
N PHE A 98 -8.48 3.24 -1.22
CA PHE A 98 -7.59 3.95 -2.14
C PHE A 98 -7.19 3.00 -3.27
N ARG A 99 -7.03 3.57 -4.46
CA ARG A 99 -6.51 2.86 -5.63
C ARG A 99 -5.25 3.56 -6.13
N PHE A 100 -4.19 2.81 -6.28
CA PHE A 100 -2.91 3.28 -6.80
C PHE A 100 -2.66 2.66 -8.16
N HIS A 101 -2.56 3.49 -9.19
CA HIS A 101 -2.06 3.05 -10.48
C HIS A 101 -0.54 2.91 -10.42
N HIS A 102 -0.03 1.76 -10.83
CA HIS A 102 1.40 1.44 -10.85
C HIS A 102 1.88 1.22 -12.28
N PHE A 103 3.11 1.66 -12.54
CA PHE A 103 3.85 1.36 -13.76
C PHE A 103 5.27 0.92 -13.40
N GLU A 104 5.57 -0.36 -13.62
CA GLU A 104 6.91 -0.95 -13.49
C GLU A 104 7.69 -0.65 -14.77
N THR A 105 8.47 0.42 -14.74
CA THR A 105 9.22 0.89 -15.92
C THR A 105 10.36 -0.05 -16.29
N PRO A 106 10.76 -0.11 -17.57
CA PRO A 106 12.02 -0.75 -17.94
C PRO A 106 13.20 -0.21 -17.13
N ASN A 107 14.10 -1.10 -16.70
CA ASN A 107 15.29 -0.74 -15.94
C ASN A 107 16.42 -0.20 -16.84
N ASP A 108 16.12 0.85 -17.60
CA ASP A 108 17.03 1.46 -18.59
C ASP A 108 17.74 2.68 -17.96
N GLY A 109 18.81 2.43 -17.21
CA GLY A 109 19.67 3.48 -16.68
C GLY A 109 20.52 4.16 -17.78
N PRO A 110 21.04 5.39 -17.56
CA PRO A 110 21.97 6.01 -18.48
C PRO A 110 23.23 5.15 -18.62
N THR A 111 23.64 4.89 -19.86
CA THR A 111 24.88 4.19 -20.23
C THR A 111 26.11 5.08 -20.10
#